data_AF-A0A9E2Z2T4-F1
#
_entry.id   AF-A0A9E2Z2T4-F1
#
_cell.length_a   1.000
_cell.length_b   1.000
_cell.length_c   1.000
_cell.angle_alpha   90.00
_cell.angle_beta   90.00
_cell.angle_gamma   90.00
#
_symmetry.space_group_name_H-M   'P 1'
#
loop_
_entity.id
_entity.type
_entity.pdbx_description
1 polymer ?
#
loop_
_entity_poly.entity_id
_entity_poly.type
_entity_poly.pdbx_seq_one_letter_code
_entity_poly.pdbx_strand_id
1 'polypeptide(L)'
;MTTHPTLSPWLAQLFVIAEERGRGVGAALVRACLARFAELGFSRVHLYTASATTLPAYYKSLGWKTIEETEYLGKMRAVMMFDIHG
;
A
#
# COMPACT_ATOMS: atom_id res chain seq x y z
N MET A 1 3.02 -6.03 9.31
CA MET A 1 4.28 -6.82 9.35
C MET A 1 4.77 -6.91 10.79
N THR A 2 5.40 -8.01 11.18
CA THR A 2 5.79 -8.25 12.59
C THR A 2 6.92 -7.36 13.09
N THR A 3 7.73 -6.79 12.19
CA THR A 3 8.87 -5.92 12.54
C THR A 3 8.48 -4.47 12.79
N HIS A 4 7.24 -4.06 12.48
CA HIS A 4 6.75 -2.69 12.64
C HIS A 4 5.42 -2.66 13.40
N PRO A 5 5.43 -3.01 14.70
CA PRO A 5 4.20 -3.16 15.49
C PRO A 5 3.47 -1.84 15.73
N THR A 6 4.17 -0.71 15.63
CA THR A 6 3.60 0.63 15.85
C THR A 6 2.89 1.19 14.61
N LEU A 7 3.14 0.63 13.42
CA LEU A 7 2.48 1.06 12.20
C LEU A 7 1.12 0.38 12.09
N SER A 8 0.08 1.20 11.99
CA SER A 8 -1.31 0.77 11.86
C SER A 8 -2.13 1.91 11.26
N PRO A 9 -3.21 1.62 10.51
CA PRO A 9 -3.60 0.32 9.96
C PRO A 9 -2.77 -0.07 8.73
N TRP A 10 -2.90 -1.34 8.33
CA TRP A 10 -2.28 -1.90 7.13
C TRP A 10 -3.33 -2.16 6.04
N LEU A 11 -3.10 -1.62 4.84
CA LEU A 11 -3.67 -2.21 3.63
C LEU A 11 -2.88 -3.50 3.36
N ALA A 12 -3.51 -4.63 3.61
CA ALA A 12 -2.89 -5.94 3.54
C ALA A 12 -2.74 -6.44 2.09
N GLN A 13 -3.32 -7.60 1.76
CA GLN A 13 -3.19 -8.18 0.43
C GLN A 13 -4.21 -7.59 -0.54
N LEU A 14 -3.74 -7.20 -1.72
CA LEU A 14 -4.59 -6.79 -2.84
C LEU A 14 -4.07 -7.47 -4.10
N PHE A 15 -4.97 -8.10 -4.84
CA PHE A 15 -4.64 -8.84 -6.05
C PHE A 15 -5.66 -8.54 -7.14
N VAL A 16 -5.17 -8.35 -8.36
CA VAL A 16 -6.00 -8.23 -9.56
C VAL A 16 -5.56 -9.34 -10.51
N ILE A 17 -6.53 -10.12 -10.97
CA ILE A 17 -6.33 -11.16 -11.98
C ILE A 17 -5.72 -10.56 -13.25
N ALA A 18 -4.94 -11.34 -14.00
CA ALA A 18 -4.12 -10.81 -15.09
C ALA A 18 -4.97 -10.11 -16.17
N GLU A 19 -6.14 -10.66 -16.44
CA GLU A 19 -7.13 -10.24 -17.43
C GLU A 19 -7.71 -8.85 -17.15
N GLU A 20 -7.68 -8.42 -15.88
CA GLU A 20 -8.26 -7.14 -15.43
C GLU A 20 -7.19 -6.07 -15.12
N ARG A 21 -5.90 -6.38 -15.37
CA ARG A 21 -4.81 -5.42 -15.19
C ARG A 21 -4.80 -4.38 -16.31
N GLY A 22 -4.23 -3.21 -16.02
CA GLY A 22 -4.20 -2.09 -16.97
C GLY A 22 -5.54 -1.36 -17.14
N ARG A 23 -6.63 -1.84 -16.51
CA ARG A 23 -7.97 -1.25 -16.58
C ARG A 23 -8.34 -0.36 -15.40
N GLY A 24 -7.37 -0.05 -14.53
CA GLY A 24 -7.58 0.78 -13.33
C GLY A 24 -8.25 0.08 -12.14
N VAL A 25 -8.55 -1.23 -12.23
CA VAL A 25 -9.20 -2.01 -11.15
C VAL A 25 -8.42 -1.94 -9.84
N GLY A 26 -7.09 -2.11 -9.88
CA GLY A 26 -6.26 -2.02 -8.68
C GLY A 26 -6.37 -0.64 -8.00
N ALA A 27 -6.42 0.44 -8.78
CA ALA A 27 -6.54 1.78 -8.25
C ALA A 27 -7.92 2.01 -7.62
N ALA A 28 -8.98 1.44 -8.22
CA ALA A 28 -10.33 1.48 -7.67
C ALA A 28 -10.41 0.75 -6.33
N LEU A 29 -9.81 -0.45 -6.23
CA LEU A 29 -9.75 -1.21 -4.98
C LEU A 29 -8.97 -0.45 -3.88
N VAL A 30 -7.80 0.11 -4.22
CA VAL A 30 -7.02 0.92 -3.26
C VAL A 30 -7.84 2.11 -2.75
N ARG A 31 -8.52 2.85 -3.63
CA ARG A 31 -9.36 3.99 -3.25
C ARG A 31 -10.53 3.56 -2.34
N ALA A 32 -11.19 2.45 -2.65
CA ALA A 32 -12.27 1.93 -1.82
C ALA A 32 -11.78 1.57 -0.41
N CYS A 33 -10.61 0.95 -0.28
CA CYS A 33 -9.99 0.68 1.03
C CYS A 33 -9.65 1.98 1.77
N LEU A 34 -9.06 2.96 1.10
CA LEU A 34 -8.70 4.25 1.72
C LEU A 34 -9.93 5.02 2.19
N ALA A 35 -11.01 5.04 1.40
CA ALA A 35 -12.29 5.61 1.82
C ALA A 35 -12.82 4.92 3.09
N ARG A 36 -12.75 3.59 3.15
CA ARG A 36 -13.16 2.84 4.35
C ARG A 36 -12.30 3.16 5.57
N PHE A 37 -10.99 3.30 5.41
CA PHE A 37 -10.11 3.72 6.50
C PHE A 37 -10.44 5.15 6.97
N ALA A 38 -10.79 6.06 6.04
CA ALA A 38 -11.20 7.41 6.36
C ALA A 38 -12.49 7.44 7.19
N GLU A 39 -13.51 6.67 6.79
CA GLU A 39 -14.77 6.51 7.55
C GLU A 39 -14.55 5.99 8.97
N LEU A 40 -13.51 5.18 9.17
CA LEU A 40 -13.11 4.65 10.47
C LEU A 40 -12.26 5.64 11.29
N GLY A 41 -12.01 6.86 10.78
CA GLY A 41 -11.29 7.91 11.48
C GLY A 41 -9.76 7.82 11.38
N PHE A 42 -9.22 6.96 10.50
CA PHE A 42 -7.77 6.90 10.31
C PHE A 42 -7.28 8.06 9.44
N SER A 43 -6.21 8.72 9.88
CA SER A 43 -5.55 9.78 9.12
C SER A 43 -4.47 9.27 8.17
N ARG A 44 -4.03 8.02 8.36
CA ARG A 44 -2.87 7.43 7.69
C ARG A 44 -3.03 5.93 7.51
N VAL A 45 -2.51 5.38 6.42
CA VAL A 45 -2.53 3.93 6.11
C VAL A 45 -1.16 3.50 5.63
N HIS A 46 -0.79 2.25 5.94
CA HIS A 46 0.50 1.67 5.57
C HIS A 46 0.34 0.45 4.68
N LEU A 47 1.34 0.17 3.84
CA LEU A 47 1.49 -1.09 3.14
C LEU A 47 2.96 -1.46 3.03
N TYR A 48 3.26 -2.69 2.66
CA TYR A 48 4.58 -3.04 2.16
C TYR A 48 4.46 -3.79 0.84
N THR A 49 5.43 -3.61 -0.04
CA THR A 49 5.47 -4.26 -1.35
C THR A 49 6.89 -4.70 -1.71
N ALA A 50 7.06 -5.50 -2.77
CA ALA A 50 8.38 -5.92 -3.23
C ALA A 50 9.17 -4.70 -3.78
N SER A 51 10.34 -4.40 -3.19
CA SER A 51 11.08 -3.16 -3.48
C SER A 51 11.58 -3.09 -4.94
N ALA A 52 12.19 -4.17 -5.43
CA ALA A 52 12.79 -4.24 -6.76
C ALA A 52 11.77 -4.55 -7.90
N THR A 53 10.55 -4.05 -7.80
CA THR A 53 9.49 -4.29 -8.80
C THR A 53 8.85 -2.97 -9.28
N THR A 54 7.87 -3.04 -10.17
CA THR A 54 7.08 -1.87 -10.58
C THR A 54 6.05 -1.44 -9.53
N LEU A 55 5.84 -2.22 -8.46
CA LEU A 55 4.81 -1.96 -7.46
C LEU A 55 5.04 -0.66 -6.66
N PRO A 56 6.26 -0.31 -6.20
CA PRO A 56 6.49 0.99 -5.56
C PRO A 56 6.13 2.16 -6.48
N ALA A 57 6.46 2.09 -7.77
CA ALA A 57 6.10 3.13 -8.73
C ALA A 57 4.57 3.22 -8.94
N TYR A 58 3.89 2.08 -9.00
CA TYR A 58 2.43 2.00 -9.06
C TYR A 58 1.77 2.65 -7.83
N TYR A 59 2.24 2.36 -6.61
CA TYR A 59 1.67 2.98 -5.41
C TYR A 59 2.02 4.47 -5.30
N LYS A 60 3.24 4.87 -5.72
CA LYS A 60 3.62 6.29 -5.81
C LYS A 60 2.70 7.09 -6.72
N SER A 61 2.30 6.53 -7.88
CA SER A 61 1.36 7.22 -8.78
C SER A 61 -0.04 7.37 -8.18
N LEU A 62 -0.38 6.56 -7.17
CA LEU A 62 -1.61 6.69 -6.39
C LEU A 62 -1.47 7.62 -5.18
N GLY A 63 -0.32 8.29 -4.98
CA GLY A 63 -0.08 9.23 -3.88
C GLY A 63 0.59 8.61 -2.65
N TRP A 64 1.00 7.34 -2.69
CA TRP A 64 1.74 6.72 -1.58
C TRP A 64 3.19 7.19 -1.56
N LYS A 65 3.77 7.29 -0.37
CA LYS A 65 5.17 7.66 -0.14
C LYS A 65 5.93 6.49 0.42
N THR A 66 7.09 6.18 -0.14
CA THR A 66 8.02 5.22 0.50
C THR A 66 8.59 5.85 1.76
N ILE A 67 8.54 5.13 2.88
CA ILE A 67 9.07 5.59 4.17
C ILE A 67 10.28 4.78 4.63
N GLU A 68 10.42 3.55 4.12
CA GLU A 68 11.54 2.66 4.45
C GLU A 68 11.72 1.61 3.35
N GLU A 69 12.95 1.18 3.13
CA GLU A 69 13.26 -0.10 2.48
C GLU A 69 13.93 -1.03 3.48
N THR A 70 13.41 -2.25 3.61
CA THR A 70 13.78 -3.16 4.69
C THR A 70 13.72 -4.61 4.24
N GLU A 71 14.53 -5.47 4.83
CA GLU A 71 14.42 -6.91 4.61
C GLU A 71 13.29 -7.47 5.47
N TYR A 72 12.33 -8.14 4.84
CA TYR A 72 11.25 -8.83 5.55
C TYR A 72 10.94 -10.17 4.90
N LEU A 73 11.10 -11.24 5.70
CA LEU A 73 10.97 -12.64 5.28
C LEU A 73 11.92 -12.99 4.12
N GLY A 74 13.19 -12.61 4.26
CA GLY A 74 14.25 -12.88 3.27
C GLY A 74 14.08 -12.15 1.93
N LYS A 75 13.25 -11.10 1.89
CA LYS A 75 12.96 -10.33 0.68
C LYS A 75 12.99 -8.84 0.98
N MET A 76 13.62 -8.05 0.12
CA MET A 76 13.58 -6.59 0.21
C MET A 76 12.18 -6.06 -0.06
N ARG A 77 11.67 -5.28 0.90
CA ARG A 77 10.35 -4.65 0.86
C ARG A 77 10.49 -3.14 0.92
N ALA A 78 9.65 -2.45 0.16
CA ALA A 78 9.39 -1.04 0.37
C ALA A 78 8.17 -0.91 1.28
N VAL A 79 8.33 -0.26 2.42
CA VAL A 79 7.25 0.16 3.32
C VAL A 79 6.76 1.51 2.83
N MET A 80 5.44 1.64 2.67
CA MET A 80 4.83 2.83 2.12
C MET A 80 3.69 3.32 3.00
N MET A 81 3.43 4.63 2.92
CA MET A 81 2.46 5.36 3.71
C MET A 81 1.57 6.19 2.78
N PHE A 82 0.30 6.30 3.13
CA PHE A 82 -0.66 7.22 2.52
C PHE A 82 -1.31 8.08 3.60
N ASP A 83 -1.32 9.40 3.40
CA ASP A 83 -2.05 10.33 4.26
C ASP A 83 -3.47 10.53 3.67
N ILE A 84 -4.51 10.21 4.43
CA ILE A 84 -5.91 10.24 3.94
C ILE A 84 -6.45 11.67 3.81
N HIS A 85 -5.97 12.60 4.63
CA HIS A 85 -6.49 13.96 4.75
C HIS A 85 -5.47 15.00 4.23
N GLY A 86 -4.97 14.79 3.02
CA GLY A 86 -4.15 15.76 2.27
C GLY A 86 -4.97 16.54 1.26
#